data_AF-A0A1F7BQS6-F1
#
_entry.id   AF-A0A1F7BQS6-F1
#
_cell.length_a   1.000
_cell.length_b   1.000
_cell.length_c   1.000
_cell.angle_alpha   90.00
_cell.angle_beta   90.00
_cell.angle_gamma   90.00
#
_symmetry.space_group_name_H-M   'P 1'
#
loop_
_entity.id
_entity.type
_entity.pdbx_description
1 polymer ?
#
loop_
_entity_poly.entity_id
_entity_poly.type
_entity_poly.pdbx_seq_one_letter_code
_entity_poly.pdbx_strand_id
1 'polypeptide(L)'
;MARPLQFHWANTPHVLSISGTDFGVYGQLDVVKPNDTQHLLFLIEGATVAEFEAAWERQRGNWLELFRSPEGETVFRAMRVIRTAKWELTWNVIHCDDKPYDSLSVVVLK
;
A
#
# COMPACT_ATOMS: atom_id res chain seq x y z
N MET A 1 -17.34 13.63 7.52
CA MET A 1 -16.05 13.19 6.94
C MET A 1 -16.35 12.13 5.90
N ALA A 2 -15.75 12.21 4.71
CA ALA A 2 -15.91 11.15 3.72
C ALA A 2 -15.27 9.85 4.25
N ARG A 3 -15.86 8.70 3.89
CA ARG A 3 -15.29 7.40 4.26
C ARG A 3 -13.91 7.25 3.61
N PRO A 4 -12.89 6.70 4.30
CA PRO A 4 -11.60 6.42 3.68
C PRO A 4 -11.74 5.52 2.45
N LEU A 5 -10.95 5.80 1.42
CA LEU A 5 -10.75 4.90 0.30
C LEU A 5 -9.92 3.71 0.78
N GLN A 6 -10.39 2.49 0.54
CA GLN A 6 -9.75 1.27 1.04
C GLN A 6 -9.36 0.36 -0.11
N PHE A 7 -8.08 0.02 -0.15
CA PHE A 7 -7.50 -0.90 -1.10
C PHE A 7 -7.17 -2.21 -0.39
N HIS A 8 -7.95 -3.23 -0.69
CA HIS A 8 -7.75 -4.57 -0.16
C HIS A 8 -6.76 -5.34 -1.04
N TRP A 9 -5.92 -6.13 -0.39
CA TRP A 9 -5.20 -7.19 -1.08
C TRP A 9 -6.05 -8.45 -1.11
N ALA A 10 -6.51 -8.81 -2.31
CA ALA A 10 -7.28 -10.02 -2.56
C ALA A 10 -6.69 -11.25 -1.85
N ASN A 11 -7.53 -11.97 -1.11
CA ASN A 11 -7.20 -13.18 -0.38
C ASN A 11 -6.21 -13.00 0.79
N THR A 12 -5.94 -11.77 1.23
CA THR A 12 -5.16 -11.50 2.44
C THR A 12 -5.89 -10.49 3.33
N PRO A 13 -5.61 -10.46 4.64
CA PRO A 13 -6.19 -9.48 5.56
C PRO A 13 -5.56 -8.08 5.49
N HIS A 14 -4.61 -7.83 4.56
CA HIS A 14 -3.91 -6.55 4.50
C HIS A 14 -4.70 -5.46 3.78
N VAL A 15 -4.67 -4.24 4.31
CA VAL A 15 -5.49 -3.11 3.83
C VAL A 15 -4.69 -1.82 3.79
N LEU A 16 -4.76 -1.09 2.68
CA LEU A 16 -4.29 0.28 2.58
C LEU A 16 -5.51 1.23 2.61
N SER A 17 -5.56 2.11 3.60
CA SER A 17 -6.60 3.14 3.75
C SER A 17 -6.05 4.52 3.43
N ILE A 18 -6.79 5.33 2.67
CA ILE A 18 -6.45 6.71 2.32
C ILE A 18 -7.61 7.64 2.69
N SER A 19 -7.30 8.71 3.42
CA SER A 19 -8.24 9.75 3.85
C SER A 19 -7.78 11.11 3.36
N GLY A 20 -8.74 11.95 2.96
CA GLY A 20 -8.49 13.35 2.66
C GLY A 20 -8.26 14.15 3.94
N THR A 21 -7.38 15.13 3.85
CA THR A 21 -7.10 16.15 4.88
C THR A 21 -7.20 17.53 4.24
N ASP A 22 -7.12 18.60 5.03
CA ASP A 22 -7.21 19.97 4.51
C ASP A 22 -6.05 20.36 3.56
N PHE A 23 -4.93 19.63 3.62
CA PHE A 23 -3.71 19.98 2.90
C PHE A 23 -3.17 18.84 2.02
N GLY A 24 -3.86 17.71 1.94
CA GLY A 24 -3.40 16.54 1.18
C GLY A 24 -4.13 15.26 1.51
N VAL A 25 -3.45 14.12 1.38
CA VAL A 25 -3.96 12.82 1.84
C VAL A 25 -3.09 12.23 2.94
N TYR A 26 -3.74 11.67 3.94
CA TYR A 26 -3.13 10.77 4.93
C TYR A 26 -3.48 9.34 4.54
N GLY A 27 -2.57 8.40 4.76
CA GLY A 27 -2.92 7.00 4.65
C GLY A 27 -2.15 6.10 5.58
N GLN A 28 -2.70 4.89 5.71
CA GLN A 28 -2.24 3.84 6.60
C GLN A 28 -2.33 2.51 5.87
N LEU A 29 -1.22 1.78 5.87
CA LEU A 29 -1.17 0.40 5.45
C LEU A 29 -1.12 -0.50 6.69
N ASP A 30 -2.10 -1.39 6.77
CA ASP A 30 -2.21 -2.44 7.78
C ASP A 30 -1.74 -3.77 7.21
N VAL A 31 -0.58 -4.23 7.67
CA VAL A 31 -0.03 -5.56 7.34
C VAL A 31 -0.27 -6.49 8.53
N VAL A 32 -1.37 -7.22 8.50
CA VAL A 32 -1.73 -8.24 9.50
C VAL A 32 -0.76 -9.44 9.45
N LYS A 33 -0.09 -9.72 10.55
CA LYS A 33 0.76 -10.91 10.80
C LYS A 33 0.01 -11.87 11.74
N PRO A 34 0.50 -13.12 11.95
CA PRO A 34 -0.19 -14.08 12.82
C PRO A 34 -0.50 -13.58 14.23
N ASN A 35 0.39 -12.76 14.82
CA ASN A 35 0.29 -12.34 16.22
C ASN A 35 -0.07 -10.85 16.40
N ASP A 36 0.04 -10.02 15.37
CA ASP A 36 -0.13 -8.56 15.47
C ASP A 36 -0.31 -7.91 14.09
N THR A 37 -0.66 -6.63 14.03
CA THR A 37 -0.72 -5.83 12.80
C THR A 37 0.43 -4.83 12.76
N GLN A 38 1.16 -4.76 11.64
CA GLN A 38 2.10 -3.67 11.40
C GLN A 38 1.36 -2.51 10.72
N HIS A 39 1.49 -1.32 11.28
CA HIS A 39 0.89 -0.10 10.76
C HIS A 39 1.97 0.78 10.13
N LEU A 40 1.83 1.09 8.84
CA LEU A 40 2.76 1.93 8.08
C LEU A 40 2.01 3.18 7.60
N LEU A 41 2.43 4.34 8.09
CA LEU A 41 1.74 5.62 7.89
C LEU A 41 2.43 6.47 6.83
N PHE A 42 1.66 7.27 6.10
CA PHE A 42 2.21 8.26 5.18
C PHE A 42 1.30 9.49 5.06
N LEU A 43 1.90 10.59 4.57
CA LEU A 43 1.24 11.85 4.32
C LEU A 43 1.76 12.41 2.99
N ILE A 44 0.85 12.83 2.11
CA ILE A 44 1.19 13.42 0.81
C ILE A 44 0.47 14.77 0.68
N GLU A 45 1.24 15.84 0.81
CA GLU A 45 0.73 17.20 0.69
C GLU A 45 0.34 17.52 -0.77
N GLY A 46 -0.78 18.22 -0.94
CA GLY A 46 -1.30 18.65 -2.24
C GLY A 46 -1.85 17.52 -3.12
N ALA A 47 -1.96 16.30 -2.60
CA ALA A 47 -2.64 15.20 -3.28
C ALA A 47 -4.10 15.08 -2.83
N THR A 48 -4.94 14.42 -3.63
CA THR A 48 -6.36 14.21 -3.31
C THR A 48 -6.73 12.74 -3.34
N VAL A 49 -7.76 12.34 -2.58
CA VAL A 49 -8.25 10.96 -2.56
C VAL A 49 -8.66 10.51 -3.98
N ALA A 50 -9.30 11.40 -4.74
CA ALA A 50 -9.75 11.14 -6.10
C ALA A 50 -8.61 10.80 -7.06
N GLU A 51 -7.41 11.37 -6.88
CA GLU A 51 -6.24 11.02 -7.69
C GLU A 51 -5.82 9.56 -7.48
N PHE A 52 -5.86 9.07 -6.24
CA PHE A 52 -5.52 7.69 -5.92
C PHE A 52 -6.61 6.71 -6.36
N GLU A 53 -7.88 7.08 -6.22
CA GLU A 53 -9.01 6.30 -6.72
C GLU A 53 -8.94 6.14 -8.25
N ALA A 54 -8.75 7.24 -8.98
CA ALA A 54 -8.63 7.21 -10.43
C ALA A 54 -7.38 6.44 -10.89
N ALA A 55 -6.25 6.59 -10.19
CA ALA A 55 -5.04 5.81 -10.47
C ALA A 55 -5.29 4.31 -10.29
N TRP A 56 -5.97 3.93 -9.21
CA TRP A 56 -6.29 2.54 -8.91
C TRP A 56 -7.16 1.87 -9.97
N GLU A 57 -8.26 2.52 -10.34
CA GLU A 57 -9.19 2.03 -11.36
C GLU A 57 -8.49 1.89 -12.71
N ARG A 58 -7.71 2.89 -13.11
CA ARG A 58 -6.91 2.85 -14.35
C ARG A 58 -5.91 1.70 -14.36
N GLN A 59 -5.28 1.43 -13.22
CA GLN A 59 -4.30 0.34 -13.07
C GLN A 59 -4.97 -1.01 -12.86
N ARG A 60 -6.31 -1.08 -12.80
CA ARG A 60 -7.11 -2.28 -12.53
C ARG A 60 -6.66 -3.04 -11.28
N GLY A 61 -6.11 -2.31 -10.31
CA GLY A 61 -5.51 -2.92 -9.12
C GLY A 61 -4.39 -3.93 -9.43
N ASN A 62 -3.63 -3.76 -10.51
CA ASN A 62 -2.57 -4.71 -10.88
C ASN A 62 -1.49 -4.81 -9.78
N TRP A 63 -1.18 -6.04 -9.40
CA TRP A 63 0.00 -6.38 -8.61
C TRP A 63 1.22 -6.38 -9.52
N LEU A 64 2.32 -5.78 -9.08
CA LEU A 64 3.52 -5.73 -9.91
C LEU A 64 4.24 -7.06 -9.87
N GLU A 65 4.58 -7.56 -8.68
CA GLU A 65 5.49 -8.71 -8.56
C GLU A 65 5.20 -9.50 -7.28
N LEU A 66 5.10 -10.84 -7.41
CA LEU A 66 5.12 -11.81 -6.31
C LEU A 66 6.38 -12.66 -6.46
N PHE A 67 7.41 -12.36 -5.69
CA PHE A 67 8.59 -13.23 -5.60
C PHE A 67 8.34 -14.28 -4.54
N ARG A 68 8.27 -15.56 -4.95
CA ARG A 68 8.32 -16.69 -4.02
C ARG A 68 9.78 -17.09 -3.85
N SER A 69 10.25 -17.22 -2.60
CA SER A 69 11.59 -17.75 -2.34
C SER A 69 11.70 -19.18 -2.94
N PRO A 70 12.83 -19.54 -3.59
CA PRO A 70 13.04 -20.91 -4.03
C PRO A 70 13.18 -21.82 -2.80
N GLU A 71 12.31 -22.84 -2.76
CA GLU A 71 12.28 -24.00 -1.84
C GLU A 71 12.71 -23.77 -0.37
N GLY A 72 11.71 -23.74 0.53
CA GLY A 72 11.90 -23.98 1.96
C GLY A 72 11.62 -22.79 2.89
N GLU A 73 11.50 -21.58 2.33
CA GLU A 73 11.20 -20.39 3.12
C GLU A 73 9.74 -19.95 2.91
N THR A 74 9.03 -19.66 4.01
CA THR A 74 7.71 -18.99 4.04
C THR A 74 7.77 -17.53 3.58
N VAL A 75 8.90 -17.07 3.06
CA VAL A 75 9.13 -15.69 2.64
C VAL A 75 8.66 -15.52 1.20
N PHE A 76 7.63 -14.70 1.02
CA PHE A 76 7.33 -14.12 -0.29
C PHE A 76 7.36 -12.59 -0.22
N ARG A 77 7.80 -11.96 -1.30
CA ARG A 77 7.79 -10.51 -1.46
C ARG A 77 6.71 -10.12 -2.44
N ALA A 78 5.80 -9.26 -2.02
CA ALA A 78 4.79 -8.66 -2.87
C ALA A 78 4.99 -7.17 -2.98
N MET A 79 4.95 -6.65 -4.20
CA MET A 79 5.00 -5.21 -4.45
C MET A 79 3.73 -4.75 -5.18
N ARG A 80 3.13 -3.68 -4.67
CA ARG A 80 2.04 -2.95 -5.33
C ARG A 80 2.41 -1.50 -5.45
N VAL A 81 2.12 -0.91 -6.60
CA VAL A 81 2.38 0.50 -6.85
C VAL A 81 1.09 1.18 -7.29
N ILE A 82 0.74 2.27 -6.62
CA ILE A 82 -0.31 3.19 -7.05
C ILE A 82 0.37 4.42 -7.63
N ARG A 83 0.23 4.62 -8.94
CA ARG A 83 0.88 5.71 -9.66
C ARG A 83 -0.14 6.72 -10.16
N THR A 84 -0.11 7.91 -9.57
CA THR A 84 -0.86 9.09 -10.01
C THR A 84 -0.03 9.84 -11.06
N ALA A 85 -0.45 11.06 -11.45
CA ALA A 85 0.36 11.90 -12.34
C ALA A 85 1.62 12.46 -11.67
N LYS A 86 1.59 12.67 -10.34
CA LYS A 86 2.65 13.36 -9.59
C LYS A 86 3.32 12.48 -8.53
N TRP A 87 2.65 11.42 -8.11
CA TRP A 87 3.06 10.61 -6.96
C TRP A 87 3.04 9.14 -7.29
N GLU A 88 3.98 8.42 -6.71
CA GLU A 88 4.01 6.97 -6.69
C GLU A 88 4.06 6.49 -5.25
N LEU A 89 3.04 5.72 -4.86
CA LEU A 89 2.98 5.02 -3.59
C LEU A 89 3.33 3.56 -3.83
N THR A 90 4.40 3.09 -3.20
CA THR A 90 4.87 1.70 -3.29
C THR A 90 4.63 1.00 -1.96
N TRP A 91 3.76 -0.01 -2.00
CA TRP A 91 3.50 -0.95 -0.93
C TRP A 91 4.34 -2.20 -1.18
N ASN A 92 5.30 -2.47 -0.29
CA ASN A 92 6.17 -3.64 -0.37
C ASN A 92 5.99 -4.51 0.89
N VAL A 93 5.38 -5.67 0.72
CA VAL A 93 5.22 -6.67 1.79
C VAL A 93 6.27 -7.74 1.65
N ILE A 94 6.99 -7.97 2.74
CA ILE A 94 7.82 -9.15 2.92
C ILE A 94 7.05 -10.01 3.92
N HIS A 95 6.36 -11.01 3.39
CA HIS A 95 5.56 -11.92 4.21
C HIS A 95 6.49 -12.94 4.89
N CYS A 96 7.24 -12.45 5.87
CA CYS A 96 7.80 -13.24 6.95
C CYS A 96 6.89 -13.06 8.19
N ASP A 97 6.97 -14.01 9.12
CA ASP A 97 6.17 -13.98 10.36
C ASP A 97 6.60 -12.83 11.29
N ASP A 98 7.83 -12.33 11.12
CA ASP A 98 8.43 -11.28 11.94
C ASP A 98 8.26 -9.87 11.36
N LYS A 99 8.15 -8.88 12.25
CA LYS A 99 8.29 -7.44 11.94
C LYS A 99 9.78 -7.05 11.95
N PRO A 100 10.22 -5.97 11.28
CA PRO A 100 9.44 -4.93 10.59
C PRO A 100 9.75 -4.86 9.08
N TYR A 101 9.85 -5.99 8.40
CA TYR A 101 10.39 -6.05 7.04
C TYR A 101 9.48 -5.43 5.95
N ASP A 102 8.21 -5.18 6.27
CA ASP A 102 7.27 -4.51 5.38
C ASP A 102 7.54 -3.00 5.29
N SER A 103 7.34 -2.43 4.10
CA SER A 103 7.62 -1.01 3.84
C SER A 103 6.54 -0.37 2.98
N LEU A 104 6.36 0.93 3.21
CA LEU A 104 5.52 1.81 2.43
C LEU A 104 6.35 3.05 2.08
N SER A 105 6.46 3.36 0.81
CA SER A 105 7.24 4.52 0.35
C SER A 105 6.44 5.38 -0.61
N VAL A 106 6.59 6.69 -0.49
CA VAL A 106 6.03 7.68 -1.41
C VAL A 106 7.18 8.36 -2.15
N VAL A 107 7.09 8.46 -3.47
CA VAL A 107 8.04 9.25 -4.27
C VAL A 107 7.29 10.24 -5.16
N VAL A 108 7.93 11.38 -5.40
CA VAL A 108 7.45 12.39 -6.36
C VAL A 108 7.95 12.00 -7.74
N LEU A 109 7.05 11.94 -8.70
CA LEU A 109 7.37 11.67 -10.10
C LEU A 109 7.85 12.98 -10.75
N LYS A 110 8.91 12.86 -11.56
CA LYS A 110 9.46 13.95 -12.37
C LYS A 110 8.77 14.03 -13.72
#